data_AF-A0A142X8R4-F1
#
_entry.id   AF-A0A142X8R4-F1
#
_cell.length_a   1.000
_cell.length_b   1.000
_cell.length_c   1.000
_cell.angle_alpha   90.00
_cell.angle_beta   90.00
_cell.angle_gamma   90.00
#
_symmetry.space_group_name_H-M   'P 1'
#
loop_
_entity.id
_entity.type
_entity.pdbx_description
1 polymer ?
#
loop_
_entity_poly.entity_id
_entity_poly.type
_entity_poly.pdbx_seq_one_letter_code
_entity_poly.pdbx_strand_id
1 'polypeptide(L)'
;MGKTKHTIADEIVEGLTEFVSALKAGNNLGKQFTCRKVVLDLRPESYTPEKVKATRQALCVSQPLFAKFLGVSVKTVRHWEQGLSEPNKMACRFMDEIRRDPTHYLERLKEATHSKKNPTDVIA
;
A
#
# COMPACT_ATOMS: atom_id res chain seq x y z
N MET A 1 -55.24 8.68 16.44
CA MET A 1 -53.83 8.65 16.86
C MET A 1 -53.00 9.54 15.94
N GLY A 2 -52.57 10.71 16.42
CA GLY A 2 -51.71 11.60 15.65
C GLY A 2 -50.31 11.01 15.55
N LYS A 3 -49.74 10.96 14.33
CA LYS A 3 -48.34 10.60 14.12
C LYS A 3 -47.48 11.64 14.83
N THR A 4 -46.68 11.22 15.81
CA THR A 4 -45.69 12.08 16.48
C THR A 4 -44.80 12.70 15.40
N LYS A 5 -44.75 14.03 15.32
CA LYS A 5 -43.87 14.72 14.38
C LYS A 5 -42.43 14.43 14.82
N HIS A 6 -41.73 13.62 14.03
CA HIS A 6 -40.30 13.41 14.20
C HIS A 6 -39.60 14.77 14.11
N THR A 7 -38.94 15.18 15.19
CA THR A 7 -38.26 16.47 15.21
C THR A 7 -36.80 16.30 14.82
N ILE A 8 -36.17 17.38 14.35
CA ILE A 8 -34.72 17.40 14.12
C ILE A 8 -33.94 17.06 15.40
N ALA A 9 -34.48 17.39 16.58
CA ALA A 9 -33.86 17.02 17.85
C ALA A 9 -33.85 15.50 18.05
N ASP A 10 -34.95 14.81 17.71
CA ASP A 10 -35.04 13.36 17.81
C ASP A 10 -34.03 12.68 16.86
N GLU A 11 -33.91 13.18 15.62
CA GLU A 11 -32.92 12.69 14.64
C GLU A 11 -31.47 12.84 15.13
N ILE A 12 -31.16 13.99 15.74
CA ILE A 12 -29.82 14.25 16.28
C ILE A 12 -29.53 13.31 17.45
N VAL A 13 -30.48 13.14 18.38
CA VAL A 13 -30.31 12.26 19.55
C VAL A 13 -30.15 10.81 19.12
N GLU A 14 -30.96 10.35 18.16
CA GLU A 14 -30.87 9.00 17.61
C GLU A 14 -29.49 8.76 16.96
N GLY A 15 -29.05 9.64 16.07
CA GLY A 15 -27.77 9.51 15.38
C GLY A 15 -26.56 9.55 16.33
N LEU A 16 -26.59 10.40 17.36
CA LEU A 16 -25.52 10.43 18.37
C LEU A 16 -25.53 9.18 19.26
N THR A 17 -26.70 8.64 19.57
CA THR A 17 -26.84 7.41 20.37
C THR A 17 -26.31 6.20 19.61
N GLU A 18 -26.61 6.11 18.30
CA GLU A 18 -26.05 5.09 17.42
C GLU A 18 -24.52 5.19 17.35
N PHE A 19 -23.98 6.40 17.18
CA PHE A 19 -22.55 6.65 17.12
C PHE A 19 -21.82 6.25 18.42
N VAL A 20 -22.36 6.63 19.59
CA VAL A 20 -21.79 6.24 20.89
C VAL A 20 -21.83 4.71 21.09
N SER A 21 -22.91 4.07 20.64
CA SER A 21 -23.04 2.61 20.71
C SER A 21 -21.99 1.91 19.85
N ALA A 22 -21.75 2.40 18.63
CA ALA A 22 -20.71 1.91 17.74
C ALA A 22 -19.30 2.07 18.33
N LEU A 23 -19.02 3.22 18.97
CA LEU A 23 -17.76 3.46 19.68
C LEU A 23 -17.52 2.45 20.80
N LYS A 24 -18.52 2.23 21.66
CA LYS A 24 -18.41 1.30 22.80
C LYS A 24 -18.25 -0.16 22.38
N ALA A 25 -18.85 -0.54 21.25
CA ALA A 25 -18.72 -1.87 20.69
C ALA A 25 -17.32 -2.15 20.07
N GLY A 26 -16.45 -1.14 19.99
CA GLY A 26 -15.15 -1.28 19.33
C GLY A 26 -15.27 -1.46 17.80
N ASN A 27 -16.40 -1.06 17.22
CA ASN A 27 -16.61 -1.17 15.77
C ASN A 27 -15.64 -0.25 15.02
N ASN A 28 -15.19 -0.70 13.84
CA ASN A 28 -14.48 0.20 12.93
C ASN A 28 -15.47 1.22 12.36
N LEU A 29 -15.47 2.42 12.93
CA LEU A 29 -16.39 3.51 12.59
C LEU A 29 -16.37 3.84 11.09
N GLY A 30 -15.22 3.67 10.42
CA GLY A 30 -15.12 3.93 8.97
C GLY A 30 -15.98 2.99 8.10
N LYS A 31 -16.48 1.88 8.64
CA LYS A 31 -17.41 0.97 7.95
C LYS A 31 -18.89 1.37 8.13
N GLN A 32 -19.21 2.07 9.21
CA GLN A 32 -20.58 2.48 9.55
C GLN A 32 -20.84 3.95 9.24
N PHE A 33 -19.81 4.79 9.32
CA PHE A 33 -19.88 6.23 9.13
C PHE A 33 -18.84 6.67 8.08
N THR A 34 -19.31 7.27 6.99
CA THR A 34 -18.42 7.81 5.95
C THR A 34 -17.99 9.24 6.28
N CYS A 35 -16.69 9.48 6.42
CA CYS A 35 -16.15 10.85 6.42
C CYS A 35 -16.05 11.36 4.98
N ARG A 36 -16.82 12.41 4.63
CA ARG A 36 -16.87 12.98 3.27
C ARG A 36 -15.89 14.13 3.02
N LYS A 37 -15.24 14.66 4.07
CA LYS A 37 -14.31 15.80 4.00
C LYS A 37 -12.87 15.35 4.28
N VAL A 38 -12.33 14.47 3.44
CA VAL A 38 -10.91 14.10 3.49
C VAL A 38 -10.29 14.41 2.14
N VAL A 39 -9.18 15.15 2.14
CA VAL A 39 -8.36 15.39 0.95
C VAL A 39 -7.14 14.50 1.05
N LEU A 40 -6.93 13.66 0.04
CA LEU A 40 -5.75 12.81 -0.07
C LEU A 40 -4.67 13.54 -0.85
N ASP A 41 -3.69 14.14 -0.16
CA ASP A 41 -2.54 14.79 -0.81
C ASP A 41 -1.34 13.84 -0.84
N LEU A 42 -1.45 12.79 -1.67
CA LEU A 42 -0.37 11.85 -1.93
C LEU A 42 0.06 12.00 -3.38
N ARG A 43 1.21 12.65 -3.59
CA ARG A 43 1.81 12.85 -4.92
C ARG A 43 3.04 11.97 -5.04
N PRO A 44 3.09 11.05 -6.03
CA PRO A 44 4.27 10.24 -6.24
C PRO A 44 5.47 11.11 -6.57
N GLU A 45 6.61 10.87 -5.93
CA GLU A 45 7.83 11.59 -6.25
C GLU A 45 8.35 11.20 -7.64
N SER A 46 9.05 12.10 -8.32
CA SER A 46 9.81 11.73 -9.52
C SER A 46 11.05 10.91 -9.12
N TYR A 47 11.46 10.00 -10.00
CA TYR A 47 12.59 9.10 -9.76
C TYR A 47 13.68 9.28 -10.79
N THR A 48 14.85 9.71 -10.33
CA THR A 48 16.08 9.64 -11.13
C THR A 48 16.60 8.20 -11.18
N PRO A 49 17.46 7.85 -12.15
CA PRO A 49 18.05 6.52 -12.24
C PRO A 49 18.74 6.06 -10.94
N GLU A 50 19.46 6.98 -10.29
CA GLU A 50 20.17 6.74 -9.04
C GLU A 50 19.19 6.46 -7.90
N LYS A 51 18.06 7.17 -7.88
CA LYS A 51 17.01 6.98 -6.86
C LYS A 51 16.33 5.62 -6.99
N VAL A 52 16.07 5.16 -8.22
CA VAL A 52 15.53 3.81 -8.48
C VAL A 52 16.52 2.76 -7.96
N LYS A 53 17.80 2.92 -8.31
CA LYS A 53 18.87 2.01 -7.87
C LYS A 53 19.00 2.00 -6.34
N ALA A 54 18.94 3.16 -5.70
CA ALA A 54 18.99 3.29 -4.25
C ALA A 54 17.80 2.62 -3.56
N THR A 55 16.58 2.75 -4.11
CA THR A 55 15.40 2.04 -3.59
C THR A 55 15.56 0.53 -3.68
N ARG A 56 16.09 0.01 -4.80
CA ARG A 56 16.41 -1.42 -4.91
C ARG A 56 17.44 -1.86 -3.89
N GLN A 57 18.50 -1.07 -3.71
CA GLN A 57 19.58 -1.36 -2.77
C GLN A 57 19.12 -1.30 -1.31
N ALA A 58 18.13 -0.48 -0.97
CA ALA A 58 17.51 -0.46 0.36
C ALA A 58 16.88 -1.80 0.74
N LEU A 59 16.42 -2.58 -0.25
CA LEU A 59 15.92 -3.94 -0.05
C LEU A 59 17.01 -5.02 -0.18
N CYS A 60 18.27 -4.64 -0.46
CA CYS A 60 19.40 -5.57 -0.65
C CYS A 60 19.18 -6.66 -1.71
N VAL A 61 18.41 -6.36 -2.78
CA VAL A 61 18.05 -7.34 -3.81
C VAL A 61 18.66 -7.03 -5.19
N SER A 62 18.76 -8.07 -6.02
CA SER A 62 19.19 -7.98 -7.42
C SER A 62 18.11 -7.35 -8.31
N GLN A 63 18.49 -6.83 -9.49
CA GLN A 63 17.53 -6.26 -10.46
C GLN A 63 16.40 -7.23 -10.83
N PRO A 64 16.65 -8.54 -11.09
CA PRO A 64 15.57 -9.47 -11.40
C PRO A 64 14.58 -9.68 -10.27
N LEU A 65 15.06 -9.75 -9.02
CA LEU A 65 14.20 -9.94 -7.86
C LEU A 65 13.39 -8.68 -7.56
N PHE A 66 14.01 -7.50 -7.69
CA PHE A 66 13.33 -6.22 -7.58
C PHE A 66 12.25 -6.04 -8.65
N ALA A 67 12.56 -6.39 -9.91
CA ALA A 67 11.60 -6.32 -11.00
C ALA A 67 10.37 -7.19 -10.74
N LYS A 68 10.58 -8.44 -10.28
CA LYS A 68 9.48 -9.33 -9.87
C LYS A 68 8.68 -8.74 -8.73
N PHE A 69 9.35 -8.17 -7.72
CA PHE A 69 8.68 -7.54 -6.58
C PHE A 69 7.82 -6.34 -6.99
N LEU A 70 8.30 -5.52 -7.92
CA LEU A 70 7.54 -4.40 -8.49
C LEU A 70 6.49 -4.81 -9.54
N GLY A 71 6.45 -6.08 -9.96
CA GLY A 71 5.55 -6.55 -11.01
C GLY A 71 5.89 -6.03 -12.42
N VAL A 72 7.17 -5.75 -12.69
CA VAL A 72 7.65 -5.27 -14.00
C VAL A 72 8.76 -6.16 -14.58
N SER A 73 9.13 -5.94 -15.84
CA SER A 73 10.22 -6.69 -16.46
C SER A 73 11.60 -6.26 -15.94
N VAL A 74 12.58 -7.16 -15.97
CA VAL A 74 13.98 -6.82 -15.63
C VAL A 74 14.54 -5.74 -16.55
N LYS A 75 14.14 -5.78 -17.84
CA LYS A 75 14.51 -4.75 -18.83
C LYS A 75 13.99 -3.37 -18.41
N THR A 76 12.77 -3.30 -17.88
CA THR A 76 12.17 -2.06 -17.38
C THR A 76 12.97 -1.48 -16.22
N VAL A 77 13.30 -2.28 -15.19
CA VAL A 77 14.15 -1.82 -14.07
C VAL A 77 15.52 -1.36 -14.57
N ARG A 78 16.13 -2.12 -15.49
CA ARG A 78 17.41 -1.73 -16.09
C ARG A 78 17.33 -0.38 -16.82
N HIS A 79 16.30 -0.18 -17.64
CA HIS A 79 16.10 1.08 -18.36
C HIS A 79 15.91 2.25 -17.40
N TRP A 80 15.15 2.05 -16.31
CA TRP A 80 15.00 3.07 -15.26
C TRP A 80 16.33 3.39 -14.58
N GLU A 81 17.10 2.39 -14.14
CA GLU A 81 18.41 2.58 -13.50
C GLU A 81 19.50 3.14 -14.46
N GLN A 82 19.24 3.15 -15.76
CA GLN A 82 20.13 3.73 -16.80
C GLN A 82 19.62 5.06 -17.36
N GLY A 83 18.42 5.53 -16.95
CA GLY A 83 17.82 6.75 -17.49
C GLY A 83 17.33 6.64 -18.94
N LEU A 84 17.14 5.42 -19.46
CA LEU A 84 16.58 5.19 -20.80
C LEU A 84 15.06 5.37 -20.85
N SER A 85 14.40 5.29 -19.69
CA SER A 85 12.98 5.57 -19.51
C SER A 85 12.71 5.91 -18.05
N GLU A 86 11.53 6.47 -17.76
CA GLU A 86 11.13 6.80 -16.39
C GLU A 86 10.09 5.82 -15.84
N PRO A 87 10.04 5.60 -14.50
CA PRO A 87 8.96 4.87 -13.87
C PRO A 87 7.62 5.59 -14.02
N ASN A 88 6.55 4.83 -14.22
CA ASN A 88 5.21 5.41 -14.22
C ASN A 88 4.81 5.84 -12.78
N LYS A 89 3.77 6.67 -12.66
CA LYS A 89 3.32 7.21 -11.37
C LYS A 89 3.01 6.14 -10.32
N MET A 90 2.50 4.97 -10.73
CA MET A 90 2.21 3.87 -9.80
C MET A 90 3.49 3.22 -9.28
N ALA A 91 4.48 3.01 -10.15
CA ALA A 91 5.79 2.52 -9.76
C ALA A 91 6.51 3.52 -8.85
N CYS A 92 6.45 4.82 -9.15
CA CYS A 92 6.94 5.88 -8.26
C CYS A 92 6.27 5.81 -6.88
N ARG A 93 4.93 5.75 -6.85
CA ARG A 93 4.16 5.67 -5.60
C ARG A 93 4.55 4.45 -4.77
N PHE A 94 4.73 3.30 -5.42
CA PHE A 94 5.12 2.09 -4.74
C PHE A 94 6.55 2.18 -4.20
N MET A 95 7.48 2.74 -4.99
CA MET A 95 8.83 3.01 -4.52
C MET A 95 8.87 4.03 -3.38
N ASP A 96 7.94 4.99 -3.33
CA ASP A 96 7.83 5.92 -2.19
C ASP A 96 7.46 5.18 -0.90
N GLU A 97 6.50 4.24 -0.96
CA GLU A 97 6.17 3.41 0.20
C GLU A 97 7.33 2.50 0.60
N ILE A 98 8.05 1.91 -0.37
CA ILE A 98 9.26 1.12 -0.09
C ILE A 98 10.31 1.97 0.64
N ARG A 99 10.54 3.20 0.20
CA ARG A 99 11.51 4.10 0.85
C ARG A 99 11.04 4.59 2.22
N ARG A 100 9.72 4.72 2.41
CA ARG A 100 9.11 5.14 3.68
C ARG A 100 9.28 4.07 4.76
N ASP A 101 9.14 2.79 4.41
CA ASP A 101 9.36 1.68 5.35
C ASP A 101 10.09 0.49 4.68
N PRO A 102 11.42 0.61 4.47
CA PRO A 102 12.19 -0.45 3.82
C PRO A 102 12.16 -1.76 4.60
N THR A 103 12.06 -1.70 5.93
CA THR A 103 12.03 -2.87 6.81
C THR A 103 10.78 -3.70 6.58
N HIS A 104 9.60 -3.07 6.56
CA HIS A 104 8.34 -3.75 6.26
C HIS A 104 8.38 -4.47 4.90
N TYR A 105 8.88 -3.79 3.86
CA TYR A 105 8.93 -4.37 2.52
C TYR A 105 10.02 -5.44 2.37
N LEU A 106 11.10 -5.38 3.15
CA LEU A 106 12.09 -6.44 3.24
C LEU A 106 11.52 -7.69 3.91
N GLU A 107 10.77 -7.56 4.99
CA GLU A 107 10.05 -8.69 5.60
C GLU A 107 9.01 -9.28 4.65
N ARG A 108 8.22 -8.43 3.97
CA ARG A 108 7.28 -8.88 2.95
C ARG A 108 7.96 -9.66 1.82
N LEU A 109 9.15 -9.24 1.42
CA LEU A 109 9.94 -9.93 0.41
C LEU A 109 10.41 -11.30 0.92
N LYS A 110 10.88 -11.40 2.17
CA LYS A 110 11.26 -12.68 2.80
C LYS A 110 10.09 -13.66 2.85
N GLU A 111 8.91 -13.20 3.27
CA GLU A 111 7.68 -14.01 3.29
C GLU A 111 7.28 -14.54 1.91
N ALA A 112 7.51 -13.75 0.86
CA ALA A 112 7.15 -14.11 -0.51
C ALA A 112 8.22 -14.97 -1.20
N THR A 113 9.44 -15.05 -0.66
CA THR A 113 10.53 -15.84 -1.23
C THR A 113 10.55 -17.26 -0.65
N HIS A 114 10.65 -18.24 -1.54
CA HIS A 114 10.90 -19.64 -1.17
C HIS A 114 12.26 -20.05 -1.75
N SER A 115 13.04 -20.82 -1.00
CA SER A 115 14.28 -21.40 -1.53
C SER A 115 13.92 -22.39 -2.64
N LYS A 116 14.55 -22.25 -3.81
CA LYS A 116 14.43 -23.23 -4.88
C LYS A 116 15.08 -24.53 -4.39
N LYS A 117 14.31 -25.57 -4.05
CA LYS A 117 14.84 -26.94 -4.08
C LYS A 117 15.20 -27.24 -5.54
N ASN A 118 16.46 -27.58 -5.81
CA ASN A 118 16.86 -28.05 -7.12
C ASN A 118 16.27 -29.47 -7.31
N PRO A 119 15.61 -29.76 -8.45
CA PRO A 119 15.09 -31.11 -8.74
C PRO A 119 16.15 -32.22 -8.93
N THR A 120 17.41 -32.00 -8.55
CA THR A 120 18.52 -32.91 -8.84
C THR A 120 18.94 -33.76 -7.64
N ASP A 121 18.39 -33.53 -6.45
CA ASP A 121 18.80 -34.25 -5.22
C ASP A 121 18.07 -35.61 -5.01
N VAL A 122 17.52 -36.23 -6.07
CA VAL A 122 16.81 -37.53 -6.01
C VAL A 122 17.51 -38.67 -6.75
N ILE A 123 18.76 -38.50 -7.18
CA ILE A 123 19.57 -39.60 -7.73
C ILE A 123 20.99 -39.54 -7.16
N ALA A 124 21.17 -40.14 -5.98
CA ALA A 124 22.41 -40.73 -5.48
C ALA A 124 22.05 -41.79 -4.44
#